data_AF-A0A7C3RDF1-F1
#
_entry.id   AF-A0A7C3RDF1-F1
#
_cell.length_a   1.000
_cell.length_b   1.000
_cell.length_c   1.000
_cell.angle_alpha   90.00
_cell.angle_beta   90.00
_cell.angle_gamma   90.00
#
_symmetry.space_group_name_H-M   'P 1'
#
loop_
_entity.id
_entity.type
_entity.pdbx_description
1 polymer ?
#
loop_
_entity_poly.entity_id
_entity_poly.type
_entity_poly.pdbx_seq_one_letter_code
_entity_poly.pdbx_strand_id
1 'polypeptide(L)'
;MKCDDLLRLLNEYVDGTVDPAICKEFEQHLAGCDPCKVVIDTVRKTITLYKNDQPYELPVEFRERMHRTLRERWKLKHPTSQA
;
A
#
# COMPACT_ATOMS: atom_id res chain seq x y z
N MET A 1 -6.43 11.26 14.69
CA MET A 1 -6.40 10.07 15.58
C MET A 1 -5.22 10.06 16.58
N LYS A 2 -5.36 9.34 17.71
CA LYS A 2 -4.25 9.04 18.65
C LYS A 2 -3.52 7.76 18.23
N CYS A 3 -2.34 7.49 18.80
CA CYS A 3 -1.57 6.26 18.52
C CYS A 3 -2.37 4.99 18.82
N ASP A 4 -3.11 4.94 19.94
CA ASP A 4 -3.93 3.79 20.31
C ASP A 4 -5.04 3.51 19.29
N ASP A 5 -5.65 4.56 18.74
CA ASP A 5 -6.68 4.43 17.71
C ASP A 5 -6.08 3.89 16.40
N LEU A 6 -4.87 4.35 16.06
CA LEU A 6 -4.12 3.87 14.89
C LEU A 6 -3.80 2.37 15.03
N LEU A 7 -3.31 1.95 16.21
CA LEU A 7 -2.97 0.56 16.47
C LEU A 7 -4.18 -0.37 16.42
N ARG A 8 -5.35 0.09 16.88
CA ARG A 8 -6.61 -0.68 16.78
C ARG A 8 -7.05 -0.90 15.34
N LEU A 9 -6.86 0.12 14.50
CA LEU A 9 -7.24 0.10 13.08
C LEU A 9 -6.16 -0.51 12.18
N LEU A 10 -5.01 -0.91 12.75
CA LEU A 10 -3.86 -1.37 11.98
C LEU A 10 -4.16 -2.64 11.16
N ASN A 11 -4.87 -3.60 11.74
CA ASN A 11 -5.21 -4.84 11.04
C ASN A 11 -6.12 -4.54 9.83
N GLU A 12 -7.19 -3.76 10.03
CA GLU A 12 -8.11 -3.36 8.96
C GLU A 12 -7.41 -2.54 7.87
N TYR A 13 -6.44 -1.70 8.24
CA TYR A 13 -5.62 -0.94 7.30
C TYR A 13 -4.72 -1.87 6.46
N VAL A 14 -4.06 -2.85 7.09
CA VAL A 14 -3.21 -3.83 6.39
C VAL A 14 -4.03 -4.73 5.48
N ASP A 15 -5.23 -5.12 5.90
CA ASP A 15 -6.16 -5.95 5.13
C ASP A 15 -6.90 -5.16 4.03
N GLY A 16 -6.75 -3.82 4.01
CA GLY A 16 -7.39 -2.95 3.02
C GLY A 16 -8.90 -2.82 3.18
N THR A 17 -9.45 -3.17 4.36
CA THR A 17 -10.88 -3.10 4.68
C THR A 17 -11.27 -1.81 5.40
N VAL A 18 -10.31 -0.95 5.71
CA VAL A 18 -10.57 0.32 6.41
C VAL A 18 -11.33 1.31 5.52
N ASP A 19 -12.18 2.11 6.13
CA ASP A 19 -12.92 3.18 5.43
C ASP A 19 -11.95 4.18 4.78
N PRO A 20 -12.12 4.54 3.49
CA PRO A 20 -11.28 5.52 2.80
C PRO A 20 -11.14 6.87 3.52
N ALA A 21 -12.15 7.30 4.27
CA ALA A 21 -12.09 8.52 5.07
C ALA A 21 -11.06 8.42 6.21
N ILE A 22 -10.93 7.22 6.79
CA ILE A 22 -9.98 6.93 7.87
C ILE A 22 -8.56 6.83 7.33
N CYS A 23 -8.36 6.35 6.09
CA CYS A 23 -7.03 6.31 5.45
C CYS A 23 -6.32 7.66 5.48
N LYS A 24 -7.04 8.76 5.24
CA LYS A 24 -6.46 10.10 5.22
C LYS A 24 -5.96 10.54 6.61
N GLU A 25 -6.73 10.27 7.66
CA GLU A 25 -6.29 10.55 9.03
C GLU A 25 -5.09 9.67 9.43
N PHE A 26 -5.10 8.42 8.98
CA PHE A 26 -4.03 7.46 9.20
C PHE A 26 -2.71 7.95 8.59
N GLU A 27 -2.73 8.37 7.33
CA GLU A 27 -1.57 8.93 6.62
C GLU A 27 -1.04 10.20 7.28
N GLN A 28 -1.93 11.10 7.69
CA GLN A 28 -1.54 12.33 8.40
C GLN A 28 -0.86 12.04 9.73
N HIS A 29 -1.37 11.08 10.50
CA HIS A 29 -0.75 10.67 11.76
C HIS A 29 0.62 10.03 11.51
N LEU A 30 0.71 9.13 10.53
CA LEU A 30 1.97 8.50 10.16
C LEU A 30 3.01 9.51 9.68
N ALA A 31 2.62 10.62 9.03
CA ALA A 31 3.56 11.66 8.63
C ALA A 31 4.25 12.32 9.84
N GLY A 32 3.48 12.55 10.92
CA GLY A 32 3.93 13.29 12.11
C GLY A 32 4.37 12.47 13.32
N CYS A 33 4.25 11.14 13.29
CA CYS A 33 4.51 10.28 14.46
C CYS A 33 5.54 9.18 14.16
N ASP A 34 6.79 9.40 14.57
CA ASP A 34 7.87 8.42 14.40
C ASP A 34 7.63 7.08 15.12
N PRO A 35 7.09 7.05 16.37
CA PRO A 35 6.75 5.79 17.02
C PRO A 35 5.81 4.90 16.18
N CYS A 36 4.77 5.49 15.59
CA CYS A 36 3.84 4.75 14.75
C CYS A 36 4.49 4.27 13.45
N LYS A 37 5.39 5.06 12.83
CA LYS A 37 6.17 4.60 11.67
C LYS A 37 6.98 3.33 12.00
N VAL A 38 7.66 3.32 13.15
CA VAL A 38 8.45 2.16 13.61
C VAL A 38 7.57 0.92 13.79
N VAL A 39 6.36 1.07 14.33
CA VAL A 39 5.42 -0.04 14.47
C VAL A 39 5.00 -0.59 13.11
N ILE A 40 4.58 0.27 12.17
CA ILE A 40 4.21 -0.15 10.81
C ILE A 40 5.35 -0.88 10.12
N ASP A 41 6.57 -0.35 10.20
CA ASP A 41 7.74 -0.97 9.59
C ASP A 41 8.05 -2.34 10.21
N THR A 42 7.88 -2.48 11.52
CA THR A 42 8.07 -3.75 12.23
C THR A 42 7.02 -4.78 11.81
N VAL A 43 5.76 -4.37 11.66
CA VAL A 43 4.69 -5.25 11.16
C VAL A 43 4.97 -5.68 9.73
N ARG A 44 5.38 -4.77 8.84
CA ARG A 44 5.75 -5.10 7.47
C ARG A 44 6.89 -6.12 7.41
N LYS A 45 7.94 -5.91 8.21
CA LYS A 45 9.07 -6.85 8.32
C LYS A 45 8.62 -8.22 8.83
N THR A 46 7.75 -8.24 9.83
CA THR A 46 7.16 -9.48 10.36
C THR A 46 6.41 -10.23 9.25
N ILE A 47 5.55 -9.54 8.49
CA ILE A 47 4.82 -10.14 7.36
C ILE A 47 5.80 -10.70 6.32
N THR A 48 6.85 -9.96 5.96
CA THR A 48 7.88 -10.43 5.01
C THR A 48 8.59 -11.69 5.52
N LEU A 49 9.01 -11.72 6.79
CA LEU A 49 9.66 -12.87 7.41
C LEU A 49 8.75 -14.11 7.42
N TYR A 50 7.47 -13.94 7.77
CA TYR A 50 6.49 -15.02 7.75
C TYR A 50 6.21 -15.55 6.34
N LYS A 51 6.27 -14.68 5.33
CA LYS A 51 6.18 -15.09 3.92
C LYS A 51 7.44 -15.80 3.41
N ASN A 52 8.52 -15.85 4.20
CA ASN A 52 9.79 -16.51 3.87
C ASN A 52 10.33 -16.10 2.49
N ASP A 53 10.16 -14.82 2.13
CA ASP A 53 10.48 -14.26 0.81
C ASP A 53 9.91 -15.07 -0.37
N GLN A 54 8.87 -15.88 -0.16
CA GLN A 54 8.22 -16.63 -1.22
C GLN A 54 7.43 -15.65 -2.09
N PRO A 55 7.84 -15.44 -3.36
CA PRO A 55 7.08 -14.60 -4.25
C PRO A 55 5.71 -15.23 -4.46
N TYR A 56 4.66 -14.43 -4.27
CA TYR A 56 3.32 -14.86 -4.63
C TYR A 56 3.22 -14.87 -6.16
N GLU A 57 2.85 -16.00 -6.75
CA GLU A 57 2.58 -16.05 -8.19
C GLU A 57 1.39 -15.14 -8.51
N LEU A 58 1.67 -14.03 -9.20
CA LEU A 58 0.64 -13.14 -9.71
C LEU A 58 -0.03 -13.83 -10.90
N PRO A 59 -1.38 -13.97 -10.89
CA PRO A 59 -2.08 -14.52 -12.04
C PRO A 59 -1.71 -13.77 -13.32
N VAL A 60 -1.44 -14.51 -14.40
CA VAL A 60 -0.99 -13.94 -15.68
C VAL A 60 -1.94 -12.85 -16.17
N GLU A 61 -3.24 -13.08 -16.05
CA GLU A 61 -4.27 -12.11 -16.42
C GLU A 61 -4.16 -10.81 -15.62
N PHE A 62 -3.84 -10.89 -14.32
CA PHE A 62 -3.65 -9.69 -13.50
C PHE A 62 -2.44 -8.89 -13.98
N ARG A 63 -1.32 -9.57 -14.23
CA ARG A 63 -0.09 -8.94 -14.76
C ARG A 63 -0.36 -8.24 -16.09
N GLU A 64 -1.08 -8.89 -16.99
CA GLU A 64 -1.42 -8.33 -18.30
C GLU A 64 -2.33 -7.11 -18.21
N ARG A 65 -3.41 -7.19 -17.40
CA ARG A 65 -4.31 -6.05 -17.15
C ARG A 65 -3.56 -4.88 -16.55
N MET A 66 -2.72 -5.11 -15.54
CA MET A 66 -1.91 -4.08 -14.89
C MET A 66 -0.98 -3.39 -15.90
N HIS A 67 -0.20 -4.16 -16.66
CA HIS A 67 0.70 -3.62 -17.67
C HIS A 67 -0.02 -2.83 -18.77
N ARG A 68 -1.19 -3.30 -19.21
CA ARG A 68 -2.02 -2.59 -20.19
C ARG A 68 -2.47 -1.23 -19.63
N THR A 69 -3.06 -1.21 -18.43
CA THR A 69 -3.53 0.03 -17.79
C THR A 69 -2.40 1.02 -17.56
N LEU A 70 -1.23 0.57 -17.10
CA LEU A 70 -0.07 1.43 -16.91
C LEU A 70 0.40 2.05 -18.23
N ARG A 71 0.48 1.28 -19.31
CA ARG A 71 0.83 1.80 -20.65
C ARG A 71 -0.19 2.80 -21.18
N GLU A 72 -1.47 2.53 -21.02
CA GLU A 72 -2.55 3.46 -21.43
C GLU A 72 -2.44 4.79 -20.69
N ARG A 73 -2.30 4.75 -19.36
CA ARG A 73 -2.13 5.95 -18.52
C ARG A 73 -0.84 6.70 -18.86
N TRP A 74 0.24 5.99 -19.15
CA TRP A 74 1.51 6.60 -19.58
C TRP A 74 1.35 7.38 -20.89
N LYS A 75 0.70 6.80 -21.90
CA LYS A 75 0.43 7.47 -23.18
C LYS A 75 -0.41 8.73 -23.02
N LEU A 76 -1.42 8.69 -22.15
CA LEU A 76 -2.27 9.85 -21.84
C LEU A 76 -1.47 10.97 -21.14
N LYS A 77 -0.52 10.61 -20.27
CA LYS A 77 0.31 11.57 -19.54
C LYS A 77 1.48 12.12 -20.36
N HIS A 78 1.97 11.35 -21.33
CA HIS A 78 3.13 11.68 -22.17
C HIS A 78 2.82 11.50 -23.67
N PRO A 79 2.06 12.41 -24.29
CA PRO A 79 1.67 12.31 -25.70
C PRO A 79 2.87 12.35 -26.66
N THR A 80 3.95 13.03 -26.26
CA THR A 80 5.10 13.37 -27.12
C THR A 80 6.20 12.29 -27.17
N SER A 81 6.10 11.23 -26.38
CA SER A 81 7.06 10.09 -26.37
C SER A 81 6.77 9.05 -27.47
N GLN A 82 5.87 9.37 -28.41
CA GLN A 82 5.33 8.45 -29.41
C GLN A 82 5.75 8.82 -30.84
N ALA A 83 6.90 9.49 -30.99
CA ALA A 83 7.62 9.66 -32.26
C ALA A 83 8.83 8.71 -32.29
#